data_AF-A0A4U6XNG4-F1
#
_entry.id   AF-A0A4U6XNG4-F1
#
_cell.length_a   1.000
_cell.length_b   1.000
_cell.length_c   1.000
_cell.angle_alpha   90.00
_cell.angle_beta   90.00
_cell.angle_gamma   90.00
#
_symmetry.space_group_name_H-M   'P 1'
#
loop_
_entity.id
_entity.type
_entity.pdbx_description
1 polymer ?
#
loop_
_entity_poly.entity_id
_entity_poly.type
_entity_poly.pdbx_seq_one_letter_code
_entity_poly.pdbx_strand_id
1 'polypeptide(L)'
;MAFSRYSLRFPRPKTFLGCISLQTGTEIISLVLLFNRLTGLYGLLAILTGYELSVTQLTMYLYSLGVVVLLAMFMPHIRKQSPFENLSLAWLYIVDTILNAAYTTFFAVNWYLNSTALDTHPGSAGTPAGAEIAETALANGAPVVPDVPKTTKHIGPQESWMSLGLICSVTLMRVYFAVVVVSFAQQVLQRYAEMGWEEEGRKKGPDGPFSVGEPGGEGSRGRLGRVMLALGRGYWLSDRPQQEWASAVSAKLRHGVV
;
A
#
# COMPACT_ATOMS: atom_id res chain seq x y z
N MET A 1 -9.14 27.68 24.49
CA MET A 1 -8.21 27.70 23.34
C MET A 1 -8.61 26.60 22.39
N ALA A 2 -9.18 26.97 21.23
CA ALA A 2 -9.63 26.04 20.21
C ALA A 2 -8.42 25.55 19.40
N PHE A 3 -7.97 24.32 19.66
CA PHE A 3 -7.09 23.62 18.72
C PHE A 3 -7.92 23.32 17.47
N SER A 4 -7.73 24.17 16.46
CA SER A 4 -8.19 23.98 15.10
C SER A 4 -7.85 22.56 14.67
N ARG A 5 -8.89 21.73 14.52
CA ARG A 5 -8.79 20.42 13.90
C ARG A 5 -8.35 20.64 12.47
N TYR A 6 -7.06 20.50 12.19
CA TYR A 6 -6.58 20.18 10.85
C TYR A 6 -7.14 18.79 10.50
N SER A 7 -8.42 18.74 10.13
CA SER A 7 -8.98 17.60 9.44
C SER A 7 -8.34 17.63 8.06
N LEU A 8 -7.18 17.00 7.94
CA LEU A 8 -6.60 16.59 6.66
C LEU A 8 -7.68 15.76 5.98
N ARG A 9 -8.49 16.42 5.14
CA ARG A 9 -9.53 15.79 4.34
C ARG A 9 -8.81 14.86 3.39
N PHE A 10 -8.72 13.59 3.78
CA PHE A 10 -8.09 12.56 2.98
C PHE A 10 -8.77 12.56 1.60
N PRO A 11 -7.99 12.58 0.50
CA PRO A 11 -8.55 12.66 -0.84
C PRO A 11 -9.49 11.48 -1.12
N ARG A 12 -10.61 11.78 -1.78
CA ARG A 12 -11.63 10.81 -2.20
C ARG A 12 -11.86 10.95 -3.70
N PRO A 13 -10.95 10.40 -4.55
CA PRO A 13 -11.19 10.32 -5.98
C PRO A 13 -12.53 9.65 -6.25
N LYS A 14 -13.27 10.17 -7.25
CA LYS A 14 -14.50 9.54 -7.76
C LYS A 14 -14.23 8.65 -8.99
N THR A 15 -13.10 8.86 -9.64
CA THR A 15 -12.66 8.15 -10.85
C THR A 15 -11.17 7.82 -10.73
N PHE A 16 -10.76 6.76 -11.40
CA PHE A 16 -9.36 6.41 -11.61
C PHE A 16 -8.83 7.16 -12.84
N LEU A 17 -7.73 7.91 -12.69
CA LEU A 17 -7.10 8.70 -13.76
C LEU A 17 -8.06 9.71 -14.43
N GLY A 18 -9.10 10.16 -13.73
CA GLY A 18 -10.08 11.11 -14.26
C GLY A 18 -11.21 10.49 -15.10
N CYS A 19 -10.96 9.37 -15.79
CA CYS A 19 -11.89 8.84 -16.81
C CYS A 19 -12.44 7.43 -16.51
N ILE A 20 -11.77 6.65 -15.65
CA ILE A 20 -12.08 5.23 -15.44
C ILE A 20 -12.88 5.06 -14.13
N SER A 21 -13.78 4.07 -14.08
CA SER A 21 -14.48 3.74 -12.83
C SER A 21 -13.49 3.29 -11.75
N LEU A 22 -13.77 3.58 -10.48
CA LEU A 22 -12.90 3.13 -9.38
C LEU A 22 -12.83 1.62 -9.26
N GLN A 23 -13.90 0.91 -9.64
CA GLN A 23 -13.89 -0.55 -9.67
C GLN A 23 -12.85 -1.05 -10.67
N THR A 24 -12.93 -0.59 -11.92
CA THR A 24 -11.97 -0.95 -12.97
C THR A 24 -10.55 -0.52 -12.60
N GLY A 25 -10.38 0.66 -12.02
CA GLY A 25 -9.09 1.11 -11.50
C GLY A 25 -8.54 0.18 -10.42
N THR A 26 -9.37 -0.27 -9.48
CA THR A 26 -8.98 -1.19 -8.41
C THR A 26 -8.64 -2.57 -8.95
N GLU A 27 -9.36 -3.06 -9.96
CA GLU A 27 -9.03 -4.31 -10.66
C GLU A 27 -7.65 -4.20 -11.33
N ILE A 28 -7.41 -3.13 -12.10
CA ILE A 28 -6.12 -2.89 -12.76
C ILE A 28 -4.98 -2.77 -11.74
N ILE A 29 -5.16 -1.98 -10.68
CA ILE A 29 -4.16 -1.81 -9.63
C ILE A 29 -3.85 -3.14 -8.96
N SER A 30 -4.87 -3.94 -8.68
CA SER A 30 -4.71 -5.26 -8.06
C SER A 30 -3.99 -6.20 -9.02
N LEU A 31 -4.32 -6.21 -10.31
CA LEU A 31 -3.62 -7.03 -11.32
C LEU A 31 -2.15 -6.62 -11.43
N VAL A 32 -1.86 -5.32 -11.50
CA VAL A 32 -0.48 -4.81 -11.53
C VAL A 32 0.28 -5.25 -10.28
N LEU A 33 -0.32 -5.14 -9.09
CA LEU A 33 0.30 -5.59 -7.85
C LEU A 33 0.53 -7.11 -7.84
N LEU A 34 -0.42 -7.91 -8.34
CA LEU A 34 -0.30 -9.36 -8.46
C LEU A 34 0.87 -9.73 -9.35
N PHE A 35 0.92 -9.19 -10.56
CA PHE A 35 2.02 -9.44 -11.50
C PHE A 35 3.35 -9.00 -10.92
N ASN A 36 3.44 -7.82 -10.32
CA ASN A 36 4.66 -7.32 -9.68
C ASN A 36 5.14 -8.21 -8.52
N ARG A 37 4.21 -8.85 -7.81
CA ARG A 37 4.56 -9.75 -6.70
C ARG A 37 4.95 -11.14 -7.20
N LEU A 38 4.28 -11.63 -8.24
CA LEU A 38 4.61 -12.89 -8.90
C LEU A 38 5.98 -12.85 -9.59
N THR A 39 6.35 -11.73 -10.21
CA THR A 39 7.71 -11.56 -10.76
C THR A 39 8.77 -11.57 -9.65
N GLY A 40 8.43 -11.08 -8.46
CA GLY A 40 9.29 -11.21 -7.28
C GLY A 40 9.51 -12.66 -6.83
N LEU A 41 8.61 -13.60 -7.17
CA LEU A 41 8.74 -15.01 -6.80
C LEU A 41 9.84 -15.73 -7.59
N TYR A 42 10.27 -15.21 -8.74
CA TYR A 42 11.45 -15.76 -9.45
C TYR A 42 12.72 -15.70 -8.58
N GLY A 43 12.80 -14.77 -7.63
CA GLY A 43 13.90 -14.71 -6.66
C GLY A 43 13.96 -15.93 -5.73
N LEU A 44 12.84 -16.61 -5.45
CA LEU A 44 12.85 -17.85 -4.67
C LEU A 44 13.48 -19.03 -5.43
N LEU A 45 13.62 -18.94 -6.75
CA LEU A 45 14.34 -19.96 -7.53
C LEU A 45 15.82 -20.04 -7.11
N ALA A 46 16.39 -18.95 -6.57
CA ALA A 46 17.74 -18.93 -6.03
C ALA A 46 17.94 -19.95 -4.88
N ILE A 47 16.91 -20.17 -4.06
CA ILE A 47 16.93 -21.19 -3.00
C ILE A 47 17.09 -22.60 -3.62
N LEU A 48 16.40 -22.88 -4.72
CA LEU A 48 16.49 -24.17 -5.41
C LEU A 48 17.85 -24.39 -6.08
N THR A 49 18.56 -23.33 -6.45
CA THR A 49 19.91 -23.42 -7.02
C THR A 49 21.01 -23.56 -5.96
N GLY A 50 20.66 -23.67 -4.67
CA GLY A 50 21.61 -23.86 -3.58
C GLY A 50 22.24 -22.57 -3.06
N TYR A 51 21.58 -21.44 -3.27
CA TYR A 51 22.09 -20.13 -2.86
C TYR A 51 21.65 -19.77 -1.43
N GLU A 52 22.58 -19.28 -0.61
CA GLU A 52 22.33 -18.84 0.76
C GLU A 52 21.60 -17.49 0.77
N LEU A 53 20.27 -17.50 0.90
CA LEU A 53 19.51 -16.27 1.06
C LEU A 53 19.74 -15.64 2.44
N SER A 54 19.96 -14.33 2.46
CA SER A 54 19.87 -13.54 3.70
C SER A 54 18.49 -13.69 4.35
N VAL A 55 18.45 -13.74 5.68
CA VAL A 55 17.19 -13.81 6.47
C VAL A 55 16.22 -12.69 6.06
N THR A 56 16.74 -11.50 5.77
CA THR A 56 15.92 -10.34 5.36
C THR A 56 15.26 -10.55 3.99
N GLN A 57 15.94 -11.21 3.06
CA GLN A 57 15.36 -11.55 1.77
C GLN A 57 14.30 -12.63 1.93
N LEU A 58 14.55 -13.65 2.75
CA LEU A 58 13.59 -14.70 3.03
C LEU A 58 12.30 -14.12 3.62
N THR A 59 12.37 -13.21 4.60
CA THR A 59 11.17 -12.57 5.16
C THR A 59 10.41 -11.75 4.13
N MET A 60 11.12 -11.03 3.25
CA MET A 60 10.52 -10.25 2.16
C MET A 60 9.77 -11.17 1.18
N TYR A 61 10.37 -12.31 0.81
CA TYR A 61 9.75 -13.28 -0.10
C TYR A 61 8.56 -14.01 0.53
N LEU A 62 8.65 -14.46 1.79
CA LEU A 62 7.55 -15.09 2.50
C LEU A 62 6.35 -14.15 2.65
N TYR A 63 6.61 -12.89 3.01
CA TYR A 63 5.59 -11.86 3.05
C TYR A 63 4.93 -11.64 1.68
N SER A 64 5.74 -11.50 0.62
CA SER A 64 5.27 -11.33 -0.76
C SER A 64 4.36 -12.48 -1.20
N LEU A 65 4.68 -13.73 -0.81
CA LEU A 65 3.84 -14.89 -1.09
C LEU A 65 2.48 -14.78 -0.39
N GLY A 66 2.46 -14.37 0.89
CA GLY A 66 1.22 -14.11 1.62
C GLY A 66 0.36 -13.04 0.95
N VAL A 67 0.96 -11.96 0.47
CA VAL A 67 0.26 -10.91 -0.29
C VAL A 67 -0.36 -11.46 -1.56
N VAL A 68 0.37 -12.26 -2.35
CA VAL A 68 -0.15 -12.89 -3.59
C VAL A 68 -1.38 -13.74 -3.28
N VAL A 69 -1.31 -14.60 -2.26
CA VAL A 69 -2.42 -15.48 -1.88
C VAL A 69 -3.66 -14.66 -1.47
N LEU A 70 -3.49 -13.68 -0.57
CA LEU A 70 -4.61 -12.85 -0.12
C LEU A 70 -5.19 -12.03 -1.27
N LEU A 71 -4.34 -11.47 -2.13
CA LEU A 71 -4.78 -10.68 -3.27
C LEU A 71 -5.57 -11.53 -4.27
N ALA A 72 -5.11 -12.76 -4.56
CA ALA A 72 -5.83 -13.70 -5.41
C ALA A 72 -7.21 -14.08 -4.81
N MET A 73 -7.31 -14.22 -3.48
CA MET A 73 -8.58 -14.47 -2.80
C MET A 73 -9.54 -13.27 -2.83
N PHE A 74 -9.03 -12.05 -2.72
CA PHE A 74 -9.85 -10.84 -2.67
C PHE A 74 -10.20 -10.29 -4.06
N MET A 75 -9.40 -10.55 -5.09
CA MET A 75 -9.61 -10.02 -6.43
C MET A 75 -11.01 -10.31 -7.03
N PRO A 76 -11.59 -11.52 -6.90
CA PRO A 76 -12.96 -11.78 -7.37
C PRO A 76 -14.03 -10.94 -6.65
N HIS A 77 -13.73 -10.47 -5.44
CA HIS A 77 -14.65 -9.71 -4.59
C HIS A 77 -14.72 -8.22 -4.96
N ILE A 78 -13.78 -7.73 -5.78
CA ILE A 78 -13.83 -6.38 -6.36
C ILE A 78 -15.09 -6.25 -7.24
N ARG A 79 -15.38 -7.28 -8.05
CA ARG A 79 -16.58 -7.34 -8.90
C ARG A 79 -17.86 -7.63 -8.12
N LYS A 80 -17.76 -8.45 -7.08
CA LYS A 80 -18.92 -8.77 -6.20
C LYS A 80 -19.28 -7.63 -5.26
N GLN A 81 -18.42 -6.61 -5.12
CA GLN A 81 -18.62 -5.49 -4.19
C GLN A 81 -18.94 -5.94 -2.76
N SER A 82 -18.29 -7.02 -2.28
CA SER A 82 -18.51 -7.46 -0.89
C SER A 82 -17.75 -6.52 0.08
N PRO A 83 -18.38 -6.09 1.19
CA PRO A 83 -17.86 -5.00 2.02
C PRO A 83 -16.60 -5.41 2.79
N PHE A 84 -16.55 -6.63 3.32
CA PHE A 84 -15.44 -7.10 4.16
C PHE A 84 -14.17 -7.35 3.34
N GLU A 85 -14.28 -8.07 2.22
CA GLU A 85 -13.13 -8.41 1.39
C GLU A 85 -12.54 -7.18 0.71
N ASN A 86 -13.37 -6.20 0.29
CA ASN A 86 -12.86 -4.95 -0.28
C ASN A 86 -12.21 -4.05 0.77
N LEU A 87 -12.74 -4.00 2.00
CA LEU A 87 -12.06 -3.34 3.11
C LEU A 87 -10.72 -4.02 3.43
N SER A 88 -10.68 -5.36 3.38
CA SER A 88 -9.46 -6.15 3.59
C SER A 88 -8.42 -5.92 2.50
N LEU A 89 -8.86 -5.82 1.25
CA LEU A 89 -8.00 -5.48 0.12
C LEU A 89 -7.38 -4.09 0.27
N ALA A 90 -8.15 -3.09 0.72
CA ALA A 90 -7.65 -1.75 0.95
C ALA A 90 -6.57 -1.72 2.05
N TRP A 91 -6.81 -2.39 3.17
CA TRP A 91 -5.81 -2.51 4.24
C TRP A 91 -4.58 -3.31 3.82
N LEU A 92 -4.76 -4.39 3.06
CA LEU A 92 -3.66 -5.15 2.48
C LEU A 92 -2.78 -4.26 1.61
N TYR A 93 -3.37 -3.41 0.76
CA TYR A 93 -2.63 -2.49 -0.10
C TYR A 93 -1.88 -1.41 0.68
N ILE A 94 -2.50 -0.84 1.73
CA ILE A 94 -1.84 0.13 2.62
C ILE A 94 -0.62 -0.51 3.30
N VAL A 95 -0.81 -1.67 3.92
CA VAL A 95 0.25 -2.38 4.63
C VAL A 95 1.36 -2.80 3.67
N ASP A 96 1.02 -3.28 2.47
CA ASP A 96 1.98 -3.60 1.41
C ASP A 96 2.80 -2.40 0.98
N THR A 97 2.17 -1.24 0.84
CA THR A 97 2.87 0.00 0.48
C THR A 97 3.87 0.40 1.57
N ILE A 98 3.46 0.33 2.84
CA ILE A 98 4.33 0.66 3.98
C ILE A 98 5.50 -0.33 4.10
N LEU A 99 5.23 -1.63 4.01
CA LEU A 99 6.27 -2.65 4.12
C LEU A 99 7.26 -2.57 2.96
N ASN A 100 6.79 -2.35 1.72
CA ASN A 100 7.70 -2.13 0.59
C ASN A 100 8.55 -0.88 0.80
N ALA A 101 7.97 0.23 1.24
CA ALA A 101 8.74 1.44 1.52
C ALA A 101 9.81 1.18 2.59
N ALA A 102 9.46 0.46 3.66
CA ALA A 102 10.40 0.09 4.72
C ALA A 102 11.54 -0.80 4.19
N TYR A 103 11.23 -1.83 3.39
CA TYR A 103 12.26 -2.70 2.79
C TYR A 103 13.13 -1.93 1.78
N THR A 104 12.55 -1.05 0.97
CA THR A 104 13.30 -0.18 0.04
C THR A 104 14.24 0.74 0.81
N THR A 105 13.77 1.37 1.89
CA THR A 105 14.63 2.22 2.74
C THR A 105 15.71 1.40 3.43
N PHE A 106 15.38 0.24 4.00
CA PHE A 106 16.36 -0.65 4.64
C PHE A 106 17.46 -1.05 3.66
N PHE A 107 17.06 -1.48 2.46
CA PHE A 107 17.99 -1.87 1.41
C PHE A 107 18.85 -0.68 0.94
N ALA A 108 18.26 0.49 0.75
CA ALA A 108 18.98 1.69 0.35
C ALA A 108 20.02 2.14 1.41
N VAL A 109 19.66 2.09 2.70
CA VAL A 109 20.57 2.41 3.81
C VAL A 109 21.70 1.39 3.89
N ASN A 110 21.37 0.09 3.82
CA ASN A 110 22.38 -0.96 3.84
C ASN A 110 23.34 -0.85 2.65
N TRP A 111 22.82 -0.55 1.46
CA TRP A 111 23.63 -0.30 0.28
C TRP A 111 24.55 0.92 0.47
N TYR A 112 24.02 2.02 1.01
CA TYR A 112 24.80 3.24 1.24
C TYR A 112 25.94 3.03 2.24
N LEU A 113 25.66 2.39 3.38
CA LEU A 113 26.67 2.10 4.40
C LEU A 113 27.78 1.20 3.86
N ASN A 114 27.45 0.15 3.11
CA ASN A 114 28.45 -0.76 2.54
C ASN A 114 29.20 -0.18 1.33
N SER A 115 28.63 0.82 0.65
CA SER A 115 29.29 1.49 -0.48
C SER A 115 30.41 2.46 -0.06
N THR A 116 30.36 2.99 1.17
CA THR A 116 31.41 3.87 1.72
C THR A 116 32.75 3.17 2.00
N ALA A 117 32.81 1.83 1.88
CA ALA A 117 34.08 1.08 1.93
C ALA A 117 34.97 1.29 0.68
N LEU A 118 34.44 1.88 -0.39
CA LEU A 118 35.21 2.23 -1.60
C LEU A 118 35.95 3.57 -1.52
N ASP A 119 35.73 4.39 -0.48
CA ASP A 119 36.45 5.67 -0.30
C ASP A 119 37.80 5.51 0.41
N THR A 120 38.21 4.29 0.80
CA THR A 120 39.54 4.05 1.38
C THR A 120 40.49 3.46 0.34
N HIS A 121 41.19 4.31 -0.40
CA HIS A 121 42.50 3.95 -0.92
C HIS A 121 43.55 4.88 -0.30
N PRO A 122 44.58 4.30 0.31
CA PRO A 122 45.83 4.23 -0.43
C PRO A 122 46.51 2.84 -0.32
N GLY A 123 46.64 2.15 -1.45
CA GLY A 123 47.78 1.28 -1.74
C GLY A 123 48.13 0.11 -0.81
N SER A 124 47.24 -0.86 -0.58
CA SER A 124 47.68 -2.20 -0.13
C SER A 124 47.19 -3.30 -1.05
N ALA A 125 48.15 -4.02 -1.62
CA ALA A 125 47.97 -5.17 -2.47
C ALA A 125 47.30 -6.34 -1.74
N GLY A 126 46.52 -7.11 -2.50
CA GLY A 126 46.36 -8.56 -2.30
C GLY A 126 45.22 -9.01 -1.39
N THR A 127 43.99 -9.05 -1.91
CA THR A 127 43.00 -10.10 -1.59
C THR A 127 41.97 -10.13 -2.73
N PRO A 128 41.56 -11.30 -3.27
CA PRO A 128 40.52 -11.38 -4.29
C PRO A 128 39.14 -11.18 -3.65
N ALA A 129 38.84 -9.95 -3.21
CA ALA A 129 37.57 -9.61 -2.57
C ALA A 129 36.41 -9.48 -3.58
N GLY A 130 36.70 -9.48 -4.90
CA GLY A 130 35.68 -9.29 -5.94
C GLY A 130 34.64 -10.41 -6.02
N ALA A 131 35.01 -11.65 -5.70
CA ALA A 131 34.10 -12.80 -5.76
C ALA A 131 33.14 -12.83 -4.55
N GLU A 132 33.64 -12.62 -3.34
CA GLU A 132 32.81 -12.57 -2.12
C GLU A 132 31.88 -11.36 -2.11
N ILE A 133 32.34 -10.18 -2.58
CA ILE A 133 31.48 -8.99 -2.69
C ILE A 133 30.40 -9.21 -3.75
N ALA A 134 30.70 -9.86 -4.88
CA ALA A 134 29.71 -10.18 -5.90
C ALA A 134 28.68 -11.20 -5.41
N GLU A 135 29.13 -12.23 -4.68
CA GLU A 135 28.26 -13.24 -4.08
C GLU A 135 27.39 -12.62 -2.97
N THR A 136 27.93 -11.75 -2.13
CA THR A 136 27.17 -11.07 -1.07
C THR A 136 26.27 -9.96 -1.60
N ALA A 137 26.66 -9.27 -2.67
CA ALA A 137 25.86 -8.23 -3.33
C ALA A 137 24.66 -8.85 -4.05
N LEU A 138 24.86 -9.94 -4.79
CA LEU A 138 23.78 -10.72 -5.38
C LEU A 138 22.84 -11.26 -4.28
N ALA A 139 23.38 -11.61 -3.10
CA ALA A 139 22.62 -12.17 -1.96
C ALA A 139 21.85 -11.13 -1.17
N ASN A 140 22.09 -9.86 -1.46
CA ASN A 140 21.34 -8.77 -0.90
C ASN A 140 20.47 -8.09 -1.97
N GLY A 141 20.59 -8.46 -3.25
CA GLY A 141 19.89 -7.81 -4.37
C GLY A 141 20.55 -6.49 -4.80
N ALA A 142 21.79 -6.24 -4.36
CA ALA A 142 22.61 -5.14 -4.82
C ALA A 142 23.12 -5.42 -6.25
N PRO A 143 23.09 -4.42 -7.15
CA PRO A 143 23.67 -4.59 -8.46
C PRO A 143 25.16 -4.90 -8.30
N VAL A 144 25.57 -6.08 -8.73
CA VAL A 144 26.98 -6.45 -8.87
C VAL A 144 27.54 -5.52 -9.93
N VAL A 145 28.34 -4.54 -9.53
CA VAL A 145 29.05 -3.68 -10.47
C VAL A 145 30.18 -4.55 -11.05
N PRO A 146 30.17 -4.89 -12.36
CA PRO A 146 31.25 -5.66 -12.96
C PRO A 146 32.55 -4.88 -12.83
N ASP A 147 33.66 -5.57 -12.58
CA ASP A 147 34.98 -4.99 -12.32
C ASP A 147 35.25 -3.80 -13.26
N VAL A 148 35.10 -2.62 -12.69
CA VAL A 148 34.99 -1.40 -13.45
C VAL A 148 36.41 -0.98 -13.80
N PRO A 149 36.78 -0.80 -15.08
CA PRO A 149 38.10 -0.27 -15.42
C PRO A 149 38.36 1.01 -14.61
N LYS A 150 39.59 1.21 -14.13
CA LYS A 150 40.03 2.36 -13.28
C LYS A 150 39.77 3.76 -13.89
N THR A 151 39.10 3.83 -15.04
CA THR A 151 38.74 5.02 -15.80
C THR A 151 37.25 5.37 -15.70
N THR A 152 36.43 4.51 -15.10
CA THR A 152 35.01 4.80 -14.97
C THR A 152 34.84 5.85 -13.89
N LYS A 153 34.62 7.06 -14.40
CA LYS A 153 34.09 8.22 -13.72
C LYS A 153 33.11 7.77 -12.65
N HIS A 154 33.43 8.09 -11.40
CA HIS A 154 32.55 7.93 -10.24
C HIS A 154 31.09 8.13 -10.66
N ILE A 155 30.18 7.27 -10.18
CA ILE A 155 28.74 7.53 -10.23
C ILE A 155 28.56 8.90 -9.56
N GLY A 156 28.46 9.94 -10.39
CA GLY A 156 28.45 11.31 -9.89
C GLY A 156 27.17 11.55 -9.11
N PRO A 157 27.13 12.60 -8.26
CA PRO A 157 25.90 13.02 -7.58
C PRO A 157 24.69 13.15 -8.52
N GLN A 158 24.93 13.45 -9.81
CA GLN A 158 23.91 13.52 -10.86
C GLN A 158 23.17 12.18 -11.11
N GLU A 159 23.87 11.04 -11.10
CA GLU A 159 23.27 9.72 -11.36
C GLU A 159 22.43 9.23 -10.16
N SER A 160 22.80 9.64 -8.93
CA SER A 160 22.05 9.35 -7.70
C SER A 160 20.73 10.10 -7.61
N TRP A 161 20.63 11.29 -8.21
CA TRP A 161 19.38 12.07 -8.20
C TRP A 161 18.30 11.46 -9.12
N MET A 162 18.71 10.84 -10.23
CA MET A 162 17.79 10.18 -11.16
C MET A 162 17.18 8.92 -10.54
N SER A 163 18.00 8.07 -9.91
CA SER A 163 17.51 6.86 -9.23
C SER A 163 16.65 7.19 -8.01
N LEU A 164 17.04 8.20 -7.22
CA LEU A 164 16.22 8.70 -6.11
C LEU A 164 14.88 9.25 -6.61
N GLY A 165 14.90 10.06 -7.67
CA GLY A 165 13.70 10.57 -8.31
C GLY A 165 12.76 9.46 -8.79
N LEU A 166 13.33 8.39 -9.37
CA LEU A 166 12.58 7.21 -9.80
C LEU A 166 11.94 6.50 -8.60
N ILE A 167 12.68 6.23 -7.52
CA ILE A 167 12.17 5.62 -6.29
C ILE A 167 11.04 6.46 -5.69
N CYS A 168 11.22 7.77 -5.60
CA CYS A 168 10.19 8.69 -5.11
C CYS A 168 8.95 8.68 -6.00
N SER A 169 9.11 8.73 -7.33
CA SER A 169 7.99 8.72 -8.27
C SER A 169 7.17 7.43 -8.20
N VAL A 170 7.82 6.28 -8.11
CA VAL A 170 7.17 4.96 -7.98
C VAL A 170 6.46 4.86 -6.63
N THR A 171 7.08 5.35 -5.57
CA THR A 171 6.48 5.40 -4.23
C THR A 171 5.23 6.29 -4.22
N LEU A 172 5.29 7.48 -4.82
CA LEU A 172 4.14 8.39 -4.93
C LEU A 172 3.01 7.78 -5.78
N MET A 173 3.35 7.10 -6.87
CA MET A 173 2.38 6.35 -7.68
C MET A 173 1.66 5.28 -6.83
N ARG A 174 2.40 4.54 -6.01
CA ARG A 174 1.82 3.55 -5.08
C ARG A 174 0.91 4.19 -4.04
N VAL A 175 1.29 5.34 -3.49
CA VAL A 175 0.43 6.09 -2.56
C VAL A 175 -0.87 6.51 -3.26
N TYR A 176 -0.81 7.00 -4.50
CA TYR A 176 -2.00 7.30 -5.28
C TYR A 176 -2.89 6.07 -5.51
N PHE A 177 -2.30 4.93 -5.88
CA PHE A 177 -3.03 3.67 -6.01
C PHE A 177 -3.68 3.24 -4.69
N ALA A 178 -3.00 3.40 -3.55
CA ALA A 178 -3.58 3.12 -2.24
C ALA A 178 -4.83 3.99 -1.99
N VAL A 179 -4.76 5.29 -2.29
CA VAL A 179 -5.91 6.20 -2.19
C VAL A 179 -7.07 5.75 -3.08
N VAL A 180 -6.81 5.26 -4.29
CA VAL A 180 -7.82 4.74 -5.22
C VAL A 180 -8.52 3.51 -4.64
N VAL A 181 -7.75 2.51 -4.18
CA VAL A 181 -8.29 1.26 -3.61
C VAL A 181 -9.10 1.55 -2.33
N VAL A 182 -8.59 2.42 -1.47
CA VAL A 182 -9.25 2.85 -0.23
C VAL A 182 -10.56 3.58 -0.53
N SER A 183 -10.57 4.44 -1.55
CA SER A 183 -11.79 5.15 -1.98
C SER A 183 -12.82 4.19 -2.56
N PHE A 184 -12.39 3.18 -3.32
CA PHE A 184 -13.28 2.14 -3.82
C PHE A 184 -13.90 1.33 -2.67
N ALA A 185 -13.09 0.88 -1.71
CA ALA A 185 -13.58 0.15 -0.54
C ALA A 185 -14.60 0.97 0.28
N GLN A 186 -14.34 2.27 0.44
CA GLN A 186 -15.30 3.18 1.06
C GLN A 186 -16.61 3.26 0.28
N GLN A 187 -16.57 3.34 -1.06
CA GLN A 187 -17.78 3.37 -1.88
C GLN A 187 -18.59 2.08 -1.76
N VAL A 188 -17.93 0.93 -1.69
CA VAL A 188 -18.58 -0.36 -1.45
C VAL A 188 -19.26 -0.39 -0.08
N LEU A 189 -18.56 0.06 0.97
CA LEU A 189 -19.13 0.14 2.32
C LEU A 189 -20.35 1.06 2.39
N GLN A 190 -20.29 2.22 1.73
CA GLN A 190 -21.41 3.17 1.67
C GLN A 190 -22.60 2.60 0.91
N ARG A 191 -22.39 1.96 -0.24
CA ARG A 191 -23.49 1.31 -0.98
C ARG A 191 -24.13 0.18 -0.20
N TYR A 192 -23.31 -0.65 0.46
CA TYR A 192 -23.82 -1.75 1.28
C TYR A 192 -24.64 -1.23 2.47
N ALA A 193 -24.19 -0.15 3.09
CA ALA A 193 -24.89 0.53 4.17
C ALA A 193 -26.20 1.20 3.71
N GLU A 194 -26.21 1.86 2.54
CA GLU A 194 -27.41 2.45 1.94
C GLU A 194 -28.45 1.36 1.61
N MET A 195 -28.06 0.27 0.94
CA MET A 195 -28.98 -0.81 0.56
C MET A 195 -29.52 -1.59 1.78
N GLY A 196 -28.65 -1.96 2.73
CA GLY A 196 -29.04 -2.78 3.88
C GLY A 196 -29.97 -2.07 4.86
N TRP A 197 -29.90 -0.75 4.97
CA TRP A 197 -30.75 0.01 5.90
C TRP A 197 -32.07 0.48 5.30
N GLU A 198 -32.15 0.68 3.98
CA GLU A 198 -33.40 1.03 3.29
C GLU A 198 -34.39 -0.16 3.26
N GLU A 199 -33.90 -1.38 3.05
CA GLU A 199 -34.78 -2.58 3.00
C GLU A 199 -35.39 -2.94 4.36
N GLU A 200 -34.71 -2.65 5.47
CA GLU A 200 -35.09 -3.14 6.79
C GLU A 200 -35.55 -2.04 7.76
N GLY A 201 -35.56 -0.76 7.35
CA GLY A 201 -35.94 0.37 8.20
C GLY A 201 -35.08 0.54 9.46
N ARG A 202 -33.86 -0.04 9.44
CA ARG A 202 -32.99 -0.21 10.61
C ARG A 202 -32.15 1.04 10.87
N LYS A 203 -31.90 1.37 12.14
CA LYS A 203 -31.03 2.50 12.51
C LYS A 203 -29.55 2.14 12.32
N LYS A 204 -28.81 3.04 11.66
CA LYS A 204 -27.35 2.95 11.46
C LYS A 204 -26.61 2.66 12.78
N GLY A 205 -26.05 1.47 12.90
CA GLY A 205 -25.25 1.06 14.05
C GLY A 205 -23.96 1.88 14.19
N PRO A 206 -23.38 1.98 15.40
CA PRO A 206 -22.21 2.81 15.66
C PRO A 206 -20.98 2.39 14.85
N ASP A 207 -20.84 1.12 14.52
CA ASP A 207 -19.70 0.59 13.75
C ASP A 207 -20.05 0.29 12.28
N GLY A 208 -21.11 0.93 11.78
CA GLY A 208 -21.58 0.75 10.41
C GLY A 208 -21.93 -0.71 10.10
N PRO A 209 -21.59 -1.21 8.90
CA PRO A 209 -22.06 -2.52 8.42
C PRO A 209 -21.48 -3.74 9.15
N PHE A 210 -20.55 -3.55 10.10
CA PHE A 210 -19.99 -4.62 10.94
C PHE A 210 -20.39 -4.50 12.42
N SER A 211 -21.42 -3.70 12.72
CA SER A 211 -21.94 -3.56 14.08
C SER A 211 -22.58 -4.85 14.61
N VAL A 212 -22.59 -5.05 15.92
CA VAL A 212 -23.12 -6.28 16.53
C VAL A 212 -24.63 -6.37 16.25
N GLY A 213 -25.06 -7.50 15.69
CA GLY A 213 -26.45 -7.71 15.25
C GLY A 213 -26.70 -7.40 13.76
N GLU A 214 -25.68 -6.97 13.02
CA GLU A 214 -25.70 -6.90 11.55
C GLU A 214 -25.23 -8.22 10.93
N PRO A 215 -25.74 -8.62 9.75
CA PRO A 215 -25.32 -9.85 9.07
C PRO A 215 -23.80 -9.94 8.83
N GLY A 216 -23.14 -8.81 8.60
CA GLY A 216 -21.68 -8.74 8.45
C GLY A 216 -20.90 -8.61 9.76
N GLY A 217 -21.58 -8.30 10.87
CA GLY A 217 -20.98 -7.98 12.17
C GLY A 217 -20.73 -9.18 13.09
N GLU A 218 -21.26 -10.36 12.73
CA GLU A 218 -21.09 -11.58 13.51
C GLU A 218 -19.76 -12.31 13.23
N GLY A 219 -19.33 -13.08 14.23
CA GLY A 219 -18.12 -13.91 14.14
C GLY A 219 -16.80 -13.15 14.09
N SER A 220 -15.74 -13.86 13.70
CA SER A 220 -14.36 -13.34 13.61
C SER A 220 -14.22 -12.27 12.52
N ARG A 221 -14.95 -12.41 11.41
CA ARG A 221 -14.99 -11.44 10.31
C ARG A 221 -15.55 -10.10 10.76
N GLY A 222 -16.68 -10.10 11.48
CA GLY A 222 -17.25 -8.88 12.04
C GLY A 222 -16.33 -8.20 13.05
N ARG A 223 -15.64 -8.97 13.91
CA ARG A 223 -14.64 -8.43 14.84
C ARG A 223 -13.49 -7.75 14.10
N LEU A 224 -12.95 -8.39 13.06
CA LEU A 224 -11.88 -7.82 12.26
C LEU A 224 -12.36 -6.57 11.50
N GLY A 225 -13.54 -6.61 10.90
CA GLY A 225 -14.17 -5.48 10.23
C GLY A 225 -14.32 -4.26 11.14
N ARG A 226 -14.73 -4.45 12.40
CA ARG A 226 -14.80 -3.37 13.40
C ARG A 226 -13.43 -2.77 13.71
N VAL A 227 -12.39 -3.59 13.86
CA VAL A 227 -11.03 -3.08 14.08
C VAL A 227 -10.57 -2.25 12.88
N MET A 228 -10.80 -2.75 11.67
CA MET A 228 -10.43 -2.07 10.43
C MET A 228 -11.19 -0.76 10.21
N LEU A 229 -12.46 -0.69 10.62
CA LEU A 229 -13.24 0.55 10.60
C LEU A 229 -12.86 1.50 11.73
N ALA A 230 -12.51 0.99 12.91
CA ALA A 230 -12.06 1.82 14.02
C ALA A 230 -10.76 2.58 13.65
N LEU A 231 -9.85 1.89 12.97
CA LEU A 231 -8.67 2.50 12.35
C LEU A 231 -9.10 3.40 11.19
N GLY A 232 -9.10 4.72 11.40
CA GLY A 232 -9.57 5.66 10.39
C GLY A 232 -11.09 5.80 10.34
N ARG A 233 -11.79 5.60 11.46
CA ARG A 233 -13.26 5.73 11.60
C ARG A 233 -13.85 6.95 10.90
N GLY A 234 -13.22 8.11 11.06
CA GLY A 234 -13.65 9.35 10.41
C GLY A 234 -13.56 9.33 8.88
N TYR A 235 -12.67 8.53 8.31
CA TYR A 235 -12.59 8.33 6.86
C TYR A 235 -13.65 7.35 6.37
N TRP A 236 -13.75 6.16 6.98
CA TRP A 236 -14.61 5.07 6.54
C TRP A 236 -16.11 5.33 6.75
N LEU A 237 -16.48 5.82 7.94
CA LEU A 237 -17.88 6.02 8.34
C LEU A 237 -18.43 7.43 8.05
N SER A 238 -17.62 8.29 7.41
CA SER A 238 -18.02 9.64 7.07
C SER A 238 -19.29 9.63 6.21
N ASP A 239 -20.36 10.22 6.73
CA ASP A 239 -21.51 10.56 5.90
C ASP A 239 -21.13 11.64 4.88
N ARG A 240 -21.80 11.63 3.73
CA ARG A 240 -21.48 12.49 2.59
C ARG A 240 -21.52 13.97 3.03
N PRO A 241 -20.60 14.84 2.56
CA PRO A 241 -20.69 16.29 2.76
C PRO A 241 -21.99 16.91 2.19
N GLN A 242 -22.69 16.20 1.30
CA GLN A 242 -23.99 16.60 0.78
C GLN A 242 -25.06 16.69 1.89
N GLN A 243 -25.01 15.82 2.91
CA GLN A 243 -25.92 15.88 4.06
C GLN A 243 -25.55 17.01 5.02
N GLU A 244 -24.27 17.37 5.16
CA GLU A 244 -23.85 18.56 5.91
C GLU A 244 -24.34 19.85 5.23
N TRP A 245 -24.27 19.93 3.90
CA TRP A 245 -24.88 21.04 3.15
C TRP A 245 -26.41 21.04 3.26
N ALA A 246 -27.07 19.89 3.09
CA ALA A 246 -28.52 19.78 3.18
C ALA A 246 -29.05 20.11 4.59
N SER A 247 -28.35 19.67 5.65
CA SER A 247 -28.68 20.02 7.03
C SER A 247 -28.38 21.49 7.35
N ALA A 248 -27.31 22.07 6.82
CA ALA A 248 -27.02 23.50 6.95
C ALA A 248 -28.05 24.38 6.22
N VAL A 249 -28.49 23.99 5.03
CA VAL A 249 -29.56 24.68 4.28
C VAL A 249 -30.91 24.52 5.00
N SER A 250 -31.24 23.31 5.46
CA SER A 250 -32.46 23.03 6.22
C SER A 250 -32.50 23.78 7.56
N ALA A 251 -31.34 23.94 8.23
CA ALA A 251 -31.20 24.74 9.43
C ALA A 251 -31.38 26.24 9.15
N LYS A 252 -30.80 26.76 8.07
CA LYS A 252 -31.00 28.15 7.64
C LYS A 252 -32.45 28.46 7.28
N LEU A 253 -33.14 27.54 6.60
CA LEU A 253 -34.56 27.69 6.25
C LEU A 253 -35.46 27.71 7.49
N ARG A 254 -35.16 26.91 8.52
CA ARG A 254 -35.90 26.95 9.80
C ARG A 254 -35.70 28.25 10.58
N HIS A 255 -34.53 28.86 10.51
CA HIS A 255 -34.24 30.12 11.20
C HIS A 255 -34.77 31.36 10.48
N GLY A 256 -35.13 31.26 9.19
CA GLY A 256 -35.70 32.37 8.41
C GLY A 256 -37.23 32.46 8.43
N VAL A 257 -37.91 31.55 9.14
CA VAL A 257 -39.40 31.45 9.19
C VAL A 257 -39.93 31.88 10.57
N VAL A 258 -39.15 32.67 11.33
CA VAL A 258 -39.58 33.28 12.61
C VAL A 258 -39.55 34.79 12.48
#